data_AF-A0A8I1PBC5-F1
#
_entry.id   AF-A0A8I1PBC5-F1
#
_cell.length_a   1.000
_cell.length_b   1.000
_cell.length_c   1.000
_cell.angle_alpha   90.00
_cell.angle_beta   90.00
_cell.angle_gamma   90.00
#
_symmetry.space_group_name_H-M   'P 1'
#
loop_
_entity.id
_entity.type
_entity.pdbx_description
1 polymer ?
#
loop_
_entity_poly.entity_id
_entity_poly.type
_entity_poly.pdbx_seq_one_letter_code
_entity_poly.pdbx_strand_id
1 'polypeptide(L)'
;MSTTHTAHQHDDRLPVTERVLAALDELTEQFSTIAAEAPDSNTAHALRADRLATICARRVAWWNLLLTRRHRDGLSRLFVRAVIHAAGQEQDRARFWRDAAADWRARAERRPTSDVAGAMSNHHDLGIAS
;
A
#
# COMPACT_ATOMS: atom_id res chain seq x y z
N MET A 1 -30.06 -8.74 53.26
CA MET A 1 -28.63 -8.53 52.89
C MET A 1 -28.48 -9.02 51.46
N SER A 2 -28.58 -8.10 50.50
CA SER A 2 -28.57 -8.43 49.07
C SER A 2 -27.14 -8.36 48.54
N THR A 3 -26.65 -9.48 48.05
CA THR A 3 -25.38 -9.66 47.36
C THR A 3 -25.46 -9.01 45.97
N THR A 4 -24.83 -7.85 45.78
CA THR A 4 -24.61 -7.27 44.45
C THR A 4 -23.45 -7.97 43.77
N HIS A 5 -23.81 -8.96 42.96
CA HIS A 5 -23.01 -9.59 41.92
C HIS A 5 -22.49 -8.50 40.97
N THR A 6 -21.22 -8.12 41.12
CA THR A 6 -20.55 -7.24 40.15
C THR A 6 -20.14 -8.13 38.99
N ALA A 7 -21.00 -8.22 37.98
CA ALA A 7 -20.68 -8.86 36.72
C ALA A 7 -19.48 -8.10 36.11
N HIS A 8 -18.32 -8.75 36.13
CA HIS A 8 -17.14 -8.32 35.41
C HIS A 8 -17.50 -8.34 33.93
N GLN A 9 -17.84 -7.18 33.36
CA GLN A 9 -18.00 -7.00 31.92
C GLN A 9 -16.72 -7.55 31.28
N HIS A 10 -16.81 -8.74 30.69
CA HIS A 10 -15.78 -9.23 29.80
C HIS A 10 -15.68 -8.20 28.69
N ASP A 11 -14.52 -7.57 28.55
CA ASP A 11 -14.22 -6.70 27.43
C ASP A 11 -14.21 -7.62 26.20
N ASP A 12 -15.36 -7.78 25.53
CA ASP A 12 -15.56 -8.58 24.31
C ASP A 12 -14.74 -8.05 23.11
N ARG A 13 -13.87 -7.06 23.34
CA ARG A 13 -12.90 -6.59 22.36
C ARG A 13 -11.79 -7.62 22.24
N LEU A 14 -11.68 -8.19 21.04
CA LEU A 14 -10.53 -9.00 20.66
C LEU A 14 -9.22 -8.29 21.08
N PRO A 15 -8.24 -9.03 21.62
CA PRO A 15 -6.91 -8.52 21.92
C PRO A 15 -6.39 -7.64 20.77
N VAL A 16 -5.70 -6.55 21.10
CA VAL A 16 -5.18 -5.59 20.12
C VAL A 16 -4.44 -6.30 18.98
N THR A 17 -3.64 -7.32 19.33
CA THR A 17 -2.89 -8.14 18.36
C THR A 17 -3.80 -8.84 17.35
N GLU A 18 -4.90 -9.45 17.79
CA GLU A 18 -5.84 -10.16 16.91
C GLU A 18 -6.53 -9.19 15.95
N ARG A 19 -6.90 -7.99 16.44
CA ARG A 19 -7.48 -6.95 15.58
C ARG A 19 -6.49 -6.44 14.52
N VAL A 20 -5.21 -6.31 14.89
CA VAL A 20 -4.16 -5.91 13.95
C VAL A 20 -3.92 -7.00 12.90
N LEU A 21 -3.87 -8.27 13.30
CA LEU A 21 -3.74 -9.39 12.37
C LEU A 21 -4.91 -9.47 11.40
N ALA A 22 -6.15 -9.40 11.91
CA ALA A 22 -7.35 -9.38 11.08
C ALA A 22 -7.34 -8.21 10.07
N ALA A 23 -6.90 -7.01 10.48
CA ALA A 23 -6.79 -5.88 9.58
C ALA A 23 -5.71 -6.08 8.49
N LEU A 24 -4.59 -6.75 8.81
CA LEU A 24 -3.55 -7.07 7.82
C LEU A 24 -4.01 -8.16 6.83
N ASP A 25 -4.75 -9.15 7.31
CA ASP A 25 -5.36 -10.20 6.49
C ASP A 25 -6.41 -9.61 5.55
N GLU A 26 -7.26 -8.71 6.05
CA GLU A 26 -8.22 -7.97 5.24
C GLU A 26 -7.53 -7.14 4.15
N LEU A 27 -6.43 -6.44 4.47
CA LEU A 27 -5.63 -5.73 3.46
C LEU A 27 -5.00 -6.70 2.43
N THR A 28 -4.74 -7.96 2.81
CA THR A 28 -4.23 -9.01 1.93
C THR A 28 -5.28 -9.50 0.95
N GLU A 29 -6.47 -9.75 1.45
CA GLU A 29 -7.62 -10.11 0.64
C GLU A 29 -8.03 -8.98 -0.31
N GLN A 30 -8.19 -7.76 0.21
CA GLN A 30 -8.54 -6.57 -0.60
C GLN A 30 -7.54 -6.35 -1.73
N PHE A 31 -6.23 -6.47 -1.44
CA PHE A 31 -5.21 -6.34 -2.48
C PHE A 31 -5.41 -7.40 -3.56
N SER A 32 -5.59 -8.66 -3.18
CA SER A 32 -5.73 -9.77 -4.12
C SER A 32 -6.97 -9.61 -4.99
N THR A 33 -8.10 -9.23 -4.39
CA THR A 33 -9.36 -8.97 -5.09
C THR A 33 -9.22 -7.85 -6.10
N ILE A 34 -8.69 -6.69 -5.71
CA ILE A 34 -8.50 -5.55 -6.62
C ILE A 34 -7.42 -5.86 -7.67
N ALA A 35 -6.39 -6.62 -7.31
CA ALA A 35 -5.36 -7.05 -8.25
C ALA A 35 -5.89 -8.04 -9.29
N ALA A 36 -6.96 -8.78 -9.01
CA ALA A 36 -7.61 -9.67 -9.98
C ALA A 36 -8.59 -8.95 -10.91
N GLU A 37 -9.00 -7.71 -10.59
CA GLU A 37 -9.88 -6.92 -11.47
C GLU A 37 -9.24 -6.76 -12.86
N ALA A 38 -10.06 -6.88 -13.91
CA ALA A 38 -9.70 -6.65 -15.30
C ALA A 38 -10.48 -5.44 -15.84
N PRO A 39 -9.95 -4.21 -15.65
CA PRO A 39 -10.60 -3.00 -16.13
C PRO A 39 -10.72 -2.98 -17.66
N ASP A 40 -11.78 -2.36 -18.17
CA ASP A 40 -12.10 -2.22 -19.59
C ASP A 40 -11.76 -0.83 -20.16
N SER A 41 -11.28 0.09 -19.31
CA SER A 41 -11.01 1.48 -19.67
C SER A 41 -9.80 2.04 -18.93
N ASN A 42 -9.14 3.03 -19.55
CA ASN A 42 -7.98 3.72 -18.94
C ASN A 42 -8.33 4.34 -17.58
N THR A 43 -9.50 4.96 -17.44
CA THR A 43 -9.97 5.52 -16.17
C THR A 43 -10.14 4.45 -15.10
N ALA A 44 -10.70 3.28 -15.46
CA ALA A 44 -10.85 2.18 -14.52
C ALA A 44 -9.49 1.55 -14.13
N HIS A 45 -8.54 1.47 -15.07
CA HIS A 45 -7.16 1.09 -14.75
C HIS A 45 -6.48 2.06 -13.78
N ALA A 46 -6.66 3.37 -13.96
CA ALA A 46 -6.13 4.38 -13.04
C ALA A 46 -6.71 4.21 -11.64
N LEU A 47 -8.04 4.05 -11.52
CA LEU A 47 -8.72 3.86 -10.24
C LEU A 47 -8.26 2.58 -9.52
N ARG A 48 -8.13 1.48 -10.26
CA ARG A 48 -7.61 0.22 -9.71
C ARG A 48 -6.19 0.39 -9.16
N ALA A 49 -5.32 1.03 -9.94
CA ALA A 49 -3.94 1.29 -9.53
C ALA A 49 -3.88 2.20 -8.27
N ASP A 50 -4.70 3.25 -8.17
CA ASP A 50 -4.78 4.08 -6.96
C ASP A 50 -5.19 3.29 -5.71
N ARG A 51 -6.17 2.40 -5.85
CA ARG A 51 -6.63 1.55 -4.75
C ARG A 51 -5.50 0.63 -4.28
N LEU A 52 -4.79 0.00 -5.21
CA LEU A 52 -3.64 -0.86 -4.90
C LEU A 52 -2.51 -0.06 -4.23
N ALA A 53 -2.21 1.15 -4.72
CA ALA A 53 -1.25 2.05 -4.09
C ALA A 53 -1.63 2.39 -2.64
N THR A 54 -2.91 2.68 -2.40
CA THR A 54 -3.43 3.01 -1.07
C THR A 54 -3.28 1.82 -0.11
N ILE A 55 -3.57 0.60 -0.57
CA ILE A 55 -3.41 -0.60 0.25
C ILE A 55 -1.94 -0.84 0.60
N CYS A 56 -1.03 -0.73 -0.37
CA CYS A 56 0.41 -0.83 -0.12
C CYS A 56 0.88 0.25 0.88
N ALA A 57 0.43 1.50 0.73
CA ALA A 57 0.77 2.58 1.66
C ALA A 57 0.27 2.30 3.10
N ARG A 58 -0.92 1.71 3.27
CA ARG A 58 -1.42 1.27 4.58
C ARG A 58 -0.55 0.18 5.19
N ARG A 59 -0.07 -0.78 4.39
CA ARG A 59 0.86 -1.82 4.87
C ARG A 59 2.20 -1.24 5.29
N VAL A 60 2.74 -0.26 4.55
CA VAL A 60 3.95 0.49 4.95
C VAL A 60 3.78 1.10 6.33
N ALA A 61 2.63 1.73 6.61
CA ALA A 61 2.35 2.32 7.91
C ALA A 61 2.39 1.27 9.04
N TRP A 62 1.84 0.08 8.82
CA TRP A 62 1.91 -1.03 9.79
C TRP A 62 3.34 -1.50 10.05
N TRP A 63 4.14 -1.72 9.00
CA TRP A 63 5.53 -2.11 9.18
C TRP A 63 6.33 -1.03 9.92
N ASN A 64 6.09 0.25 9.60
CA ASN A 64 6.73 1.37 10.27
C ASN A 64 6.34 1.47 11.76
N LEU A 65 5.10 1.14 12.12
CA LEU A 65 4.69 1.06 13.52
C LEU A 65 5.57 0.05 14.28
N LEU A 66 5.79 -1.14 13.73
CA LEU A 66 6.67 -2.17 14.33
C LEU A 66 8.14 -1.70 14.42
N LEU A 67 8.56 -0.77 13.57
CA LEU A 67 9.90 -0.19 13.60
C LEU A 67 10.08 0.95 14.61
N THR A 68 9.00 1.47 15.22
CA THR A 68 9.14 2.55 16.20
C THR A 68 9.78 2.04 17.51
N ARG A 69 10.65 2.85 18.11
CA ARG A 69 11.57 2.43 19.20
C ARG A 69 10.87 1.73 20.37
N ARG A 70 9.68 2.19 20.76
CA ARG A 70 8.91 1.61 21.88
C ARG A 70 8.54 0.14 21.68
N HIS A 71 8.52 -0.34 20.44
CA HIS A 71 8.22 -1.72 20.10
C HIS A 71 9.46 -2.57 19.79
N ARG A 72 10.68 -1.99 19.79
CA ARG A 72 11.91 -2.71 19.42
C ARG A 72 12.63 -3.41 20.58
N ASP A 73 12.39 -2.99 21.82
CA ASP A 73 13.07 -3.57 22.98
C ASP A 73 12.69 -5.05 23.13
N GLY A 74 13.68 -5.93 23.06
CA GLY A 74 13.50 -7.40 23.11
C GLY A 74 13.30 -8.09 21.76
N LEU A 75 13.22 -7.37 20.64
CA LEU A 75 13.11 -7.98 19.31
C LEU A 75 14.49 -8.42 18.78
N SER A 76 14.52 -9.59 18.13
CA SER A 76 15.71 -10.08 17.42
C SER A 76 16.11 -9.12 16.30
N ARG A 77 17.43 -8.91 16.11
CA ARG A 77 17.97 -8.14 14.98
C ARG A 77 17.50 -8.68 13.63
N LEU A 78 17.31 -10.00 13.51
CA LEU A 78 16.78 -10.63 12.29
C LEU A 78 15.33 -10.19 12.02
N PHE A 79 14.50 -10.17 13.06
CA PHE A 79 13.11 -9.70 12.96
C PHE A 79 13.07 -8.24 12.51
N VAL A 80 13.86 -7.37 13.15
CA VAL A 80 13.94 -5.96 12.76
C VAL A 80 14.35 -5.80 11.29
N ARG A 81 15.32 -6.59 10.80
CA ARG A 81 15.75 -6.56 9.40
C ARG A 81 14.66 -7.03 8.44
N ALA A 82 13.90 -8.08 8.80
CA ALA A 82 12.77 -8.56 8.01
C ALA A 82 11.67 -7.49 7.89
N VAL A 83 11.33 -6.81 9.00
CA VAL A 83 10.35 -5.72 8.99
C VAL A 83 10.80 -4.54 8.12
N ILE A 84 12.08 -4.14 8.20
CA ILE A 84 12.63 -3.10 7.32
C ILE A 84 12.47 -3.49 5.84
N HIS A 85 12.79 -4.73 5.49
CA HIS A 85 12.64 -5.22 4.12
C HIS A 85 11.17 -5.23 3.67
N ALA A 86 10.26 -5.68 4.52
CA ALA A 86 8.83 -5.69 4.22
C ALA A 86 8.27 -4.27 4.02
N ALA A 87 8.68 -3.32 4.87
CA ALA A 87 8.34 -1.90 4.71
C ALA A 87 8.83 -1.35 3.37
N GLY A 88 10.09 -1.61 3.01
CA GLY A 88 10.67 -1.18 1.74
C GLY A 88 9.94 -1.77 0.53
N GLN A 89 9.66 -3.07 0.54
CA GLN A 89 8.93 -3.73 -0.55
C GLN A 89 7.52 -3.14 -0.74
N GLU A 90 6.77 -2.91 0.34
CA GLU A 90 5.44 -2.29 0.23
C GLU A 90 5.52 -0.82 -0.20
N GLN A 91 6.60 -0.10 0.16
CA GLN A 91 6.83 1.26 -0.31
C GLN A 91 7.12 1.31 -1.81
N ASP A 92 7.94 0.39 -2.31
CA ASP A 92 8.24 0.27 -3.73
C ASP A 92 6.97 -0.11 -4.52
N ARG A 93 6.16 -1.05 -4.01
CA ARG A 93 4.86 -1.39 -4.60
C ARG A 93 3.91 -0.20 -4.60
N ALA A 94 3.83 0.55 -3.50
CA ALA A 94 2.98 1.75 -3.43
C ALA A 94 3.42 2.82 -4.43
N ARG A 95 4.73 2.98 -4.66
CA ARG A 95 5.26 3.87 -5.69
C ARG A 95 4.88 3.37 -7.09
N PHE A 96 5.16 2.09 -7.38
CA PHE A 96 4.82 1.48 -8.66
C PHE A 96 3.35 1.70 -9.04
N TRP A 97 2.43 1.46 -8.11
CA TRP A 97 1.00 1.63 -8.37
C TRP A 97 0.58 3.10 -8.53
N ARG A 98 1.23 4.05 -7.83
CA ARG A 98 0.99 5.48 -8.06
C ARG A 98 1.45 5.92 -9.44
N ASP A 99 2.63 5.47 -9.86
CA ASP A 99 3.20 5.77 -11.17
C ASP A 99 2.32 5.16 -12.28
N ALA A 100 1.86 3.92 -12.09
CA ALA A 100 0.90 3.27 -12.98
C ALA A 100 -0.43 4.05 -13.07
N ALA A 101 -0.98 4.50 -11.93
CA ALA A 101 -2.20 5.29 -11.93
C ALA A 101 -2.02 6.62 -12.68
N ALA A 102 -0.88 7.30 -12.52
CA ALA A 102 -0.56 8.51 -13.26
C ALA A 102 -0.48 8.26 -14.78
N ASP A 103 0.15 7.16 -15.21
CA ASP A 103 0.23 6.80 -16.62
C ASP A 103 -1.16 6.52 -17.23
N TRP A 104 -2.00 5.74 -16.53
CA TRP A 104 -3.36 5.46 -16.99
C TRP A 104 -4.23 6.72 -17.07
N ARG A 105 -4.08 7.65 -16.13
CA ARG A 105 -4.77 8.97 -16.21
C ARG A 105 -4.30 9.76 -17.42
N ALA A 106 -2.99 9.83 -17.67
CA ALA A 106 -2.46 10.51 -18.83
C ALA A 106 -3.03 9.94 -20.14
N ARG A 107 -3.13 8.61 -20.25
CA ARG A 107 -3.78 7.94 -21.39
C ARG A 107 -5.27 8.28 -21.52
N ALA A 108 -6.01 8.30 -20.40
CA ALA A 108 -7.42 8.67 -20.39
C ALA A 108 -7.64 10.12 -20.86
N GLU A 109 -6.74 11.03 -20.48
CA GLU A 109 -6.78 12.45 -20.84
C GLU A 109 -6.14 12.76 -22.20
N ARG A 110 -5.63 11.74 -22.92
CA ARG A 110 -4.84 11.88 -24.16
C ARG A 110 -3.62 12.81 -24.01
N ARG A 111 -3.06 12.89 -22.80
CA ARG A 111 -1.78 13.58 -22.56
C ARG A 111 -0.63 12.70 -23.04
N PRO A 112 0.51 13.29 -23.44
CA PRO A 112 1.72 12.51 -23.68
C PRO A 112 2.06 11.70 -22.43
N THR A 113 2.11 10.37 -22.55
CA THR A 113 2.61 9.49 -21.50
C THR A 113 4.13 9.63 -21.42
N SER A 114 4.73 9.24 -20.29
CA SER A 114 6.17 9.41 -20.02
C SER A 114 7.08 8.86 -21.13
N ASP A 115 6.65 7.83 -21.86
CA ASP A 115 7.40 7.27 -23.00
C ASP A 115 7.47 8.24 -24.20
N VAL A 116 6.41 9.01 -24.45
CA VAL A 116 6.38 10.03 -25.52
C VAL A 116 7.15 11.28 -25.12
N ALA A 117 7.04 11.70 -23.86
CA ALA A 117 7.78 12.84 -23.34
C ALA A 117 9.30 12.57 -23.27
N GLY A 118 9.71 11.35 -22.89
CA GLY A 118 11.11 10.93 -22.93
C GLY A 118 11.68 10.81 -24.35
N ALA A 119 10.88 10.30 -25.30
CA ALA A 119 11.27 10.25 -26.71
C ALA A 119 11.40 11.65 -27.35
N MET A 120 10.51 12.59 -27.00
CA MET A 120 10.61 13.99 -27.46
C MET A 120 11.75 14.77 -26.80
N SER A 121 12.03 14.52 -25.52
CA SER A 121 13.19 15.11 -24.83
C SER A 121 14.51 14.65 -25.46
N ASN A 122 14.62 13.36 -25.80
CA ASN A 122 15.79 12.84 -26.49
C ASN A 122 15.93 13.39 -27.91
N HIS A 123 14.82 13.68 -28.62
CA HIS A 123 14.92 14.29 -29.96
C HIS A 123 15.51 15.71 -29.94
N HIS A 124 15.25 16.48 -28.89
CA HIS A 124 15.81 17.83 -28.77
C HIS A 124 17.30 17.82 -28.39
N ASP A 125 17.73 16.85 -27.58
CA ASP A 125 19.14 16.68 -27.19
C ASP A 125 19.99 15.95 -28.24
N LEU A 126 19.38 15.19 -29.16
CA LEU A 126 20.09 14.44 -30.21
C LEU A 126 20.25 15.20 -31.53
N GLY A 127 19.78 16.44 -31.62
CA GLY A 127 20.00 17.30 -32.81
C GLY A 127 19.50 16.71 -34.12
N ILE A 128 18.48 15.84 -34.09
CA ILE A 128 17.87 15.32 -35.33
C ILE A 128 16.78 16.30 -35.75
N ALA A 129 17.22 17.38 -36.39
CA ALA A 129 16.37 18.14 -37.30
C ALA A 129 16.16 17.30 -38.57
N SER A 130 14.91 17.02 -38.91
CA SER A 130 14.37 16.97 -40.28
C SER A 130 12.86 16.94 -40.22
#